data_AF-M1ZND7-F1
#
_entry.id   AF-M1ZND7-F1
#
_cell.length_a   1.000
_cell.length_b   1.000
_cell.length_c   1.000
_cell.angle_alpha   90.00
_cell.angle_beta   90.00
_cell.angle_gamma   90.00
#
_symmetry.space_group_name_H-M   'P 1'
#
loop_
_entity.id
_entity.type
_entity.pdbx_description
1 polymer ?
#
loop_
_entity_poly.entity_id
_entity_poly.type
_entity_poly.pdbx_seq_one_letter_code
_entity_poly.pdbx_strand_id
1 'polypeptide(L)'
;MKKTSPKDFIVIGFALFAMFFGAGNLIFPPFMGKLVGDQAPAAIIGFLITGVGLPLTGIIACAKINGTFSDISGRVGKIFAIISTTALILAIGPMLAIPRTAATTYELAIHPIFPGVAPVVAVIIYFLVCLAFVLRPSGIVDSIGKVLTPALLVMLAIIIIKGLVSPLGPTISTGFKGAFSKSLLEGYQTMDAMASVIFASIIITAVRAKGYTEKKDIVSLTIKSGIVAAVGLAFVYGGLMILGSHTSQIIPGEIGRSALVVEIVK
;
A
#
# COMPACT_ATOMS: atom_id res chain seq x y z
N MET A 1 28.02 11.36 14.70
CA MET A 1 26.57 11.04 14.85
C MET A 1 25.77 12.26 14.44
N LYS A 2 24.95 12.15 13.39
CA LYS A 2 24.07 13.25 12.96
C LYS A 2 22.75 13.10 13.70
N LYS A 3 22.32 14.11 14.47
CA LYS A 3 21.04 14.05 15.18
C LYS A 3 19.91 13.84 14.15
N THR A 4 19.05 12.85 14.38
CA THR A 4 17.90 12.58 13.50
C THR A 4 17.00 13.82 13.47
N SER A 5 16.84 14.44 12.30
CA SER A 5 16.00 15.62 12.13
C SER A 5 14.53 15.20 12.04
N PRO A 6 13.61 15.84 12.81
CA PRO A 6 12.18 15.62 12.66
C PRO A 6 11.68 15.79 11.23
N LYS A 7 12.20 16.81 10.54
CA LYS A 7 11.85 17.07 9.14
C LYS A 7 12.25 15.91 8.23
N ASP A 8 13.40 15.29 8.45
CA ASP A 8 13.89 14.24 7.56
C ASP A 8 13.10 12.93 7.72
N PHE A 9 12.82 12.49 8.96
CA PHE A 9 12.05 11.25 9.13
C PHE A 9 10.56 11.41 8.78
N ILE A 10 9.99 12.62 8.90
CA ILE A 10 8.62 12.87 8.46
C ILE A 10 8.54 12.80 6.93
N VAL A 11 9.46 13.44 6.22
CA VAL A 11 9.48 13.41 4.74
C VAL A 11 9.71 12.00 4.21
N ILE A 12 10.68 11.27 4.78
CA ILE A 12 10.93 9.88 4.39
C ILE A 12 9.74 8.98 4.77
N GLY A 13 9.08 9.25 5.90
CA GLY A 13 7.86 8.55 6.31
C GLY A 13 6.69 8.74 5.34
N PHE A 14 6.47 9.95 4.84
CA PHE A 14 5.47 10.19 3.79
C PHE A 14 5.84 9.55 2.46
N ALA A 15 7.14 9.51 2.11
CA ALA A 15 7.58 8.78 0.93
C ALA A 15 7.33 7.27 1.08
N LEU A 16 7.62 6.69 2.25
CA LEU A 16 7.30 5.30 2.57
C LEU A 16 5.80 5.01 2.46
N PHE A 17 4.97 5.88 3.04
CA PHE A 17 3.52 5.81 2.91
C PHE A 17 3.13 5.77 1.42
N ALA A 18 3.65 6.69 0.61
CA ALA A 18 3.31 6.79 -0.81
C ALA A 18 3.75 5.56 -1.61
N MET A 19 4.90 4.98 -1.27
CA MET A 19 5.41 3.77 -1.92
C MET A 19 4.59 2.53 -1.60
N PHE A 20 4.09 2.42 -0.36
CA PHE A 20 3.22 1.31 0.03
C PHE A 20 1.78 1.51 -0.41
N PHE A 21 1.24 2.73 -0.34
CA PHE A 21 -0.17 2.98 -0.64
C PHE A 21 -0.47 2.90 -2.15
N GLY A 22 -0.83 1.71 -2.63
CA GLY A 22 -1.16 1.42 -4.03
C GLY A 22 -2.58 0.85 -4.25
N ALA A 23 -2.82 0.33 -5.45
CA ALA A 23 -4.13 -0.17 -5.89
C ALA A 23 -4.75 -1.22 -4.96
N GLY A 24 -3.96 -2.19 -4.49
CA GLY A 24 -4.43 -3.20 -3.53
C GLY A 24 -4.88 -2.56 -2.21
N ASN A 25 -4.12 -1.58 -1.74
CA ASN A 25 -4.38 -0.90 -0.48
C ASN A 25 -5.64 -0.02 -0.49
N LEU A 26 -6.14 0.32 -1.67
CA LEU A 26 -7.41 1.01 -1.85
C LEU A 26 -8.62 0.04 -1.85
N ILE A 27 -8.48 -1.18 -2.38
CA ILE A 27 -9.62 -2.09 -2.60
C ILE A 27 -9.76 -3.19 -1.53
N PHE A 28 -8.68 -3.61 -0.89
CA PHE A 28 -8.70 -4.71 0.08
C PHE A 28 -9.35 -4.33 1.42
N PRO A 29 -8.98 -3.21 2.08
CA PRO A 29 -9.59 -2.83 3.36
C PRO A 29 -11.12 -2.65 3.32
N PRO A 30 -11.71 -1.88 2.37
CA PRO A 30 -13.17 -1.70 2.35
C PRO A 30 -13.92 -3.00 2.03
N PHE A 31 -13.35 -3.84 1.15
CA PHE A 31 -13.90 -5.16 0.89
C PHE A 31 -13.92 -6.05 2.14
N MET A 32 -12.82 -6.06 2.89
CA MET A 32 -12.79 -6.81 4.14
C MET A 32 -13.79 -6.24 5.16
N GLY A 33 -13.92 -4.92 5.23
CA GLY A 33 -14.92 -4.22 6.04
C GLY A 33 -16.34 -4.70 5.78
N LYS A 34 -16.75 -4.75 4.51
CA LYS A 34 -18.07 -5.23 4.10
C LYS A 34 -18.34 -6.65 4.57
N LEU A 35 -17.35 -7.53 4.45
CA LEU A 35 -17.49 -8.94 4.80
C LEU A 35 -17.63 -9.15 6.31
N VAL A 36 -16.85 -8.44 7.11
CA VAL A 36 -16.80 -8.65 8.58
C VAL A 36 -17.87 -7.86 9.34
N GLY A 37 -18.42 -6.79 8.77
CA GLY A 37 -19.47 -5.99 9.39
C GLY A 37 -19.09 -5.48 10.78
N ASP A 38 -19.84 -5.89 11.80
CA ASP A 38 -19.62 -5.57 13.22
C ASP A 38 -18.26 -6.06 13.78
N GLN A 39 -17.62 -7.04 13.15
CA GLN A 39 -16.29 -7.54 13.55
C GLN A 39 -15.12 -6.72 12.96
N ALA A 40 -15.39 -5.54 12.37
CA ALA A 40 -14.38 -4.66 11.78
C ALA A 40 -13.19 -4.34 12.70
N PRO A 41 -13.33 -4.08 14.02
CA PRO A 41 -12.17 -3.81 14.87
C PRO A 41 -11.14 -4.96 14.92
N ALA A 42 -11.61 -6.21 14.98
CA ALA A 42 -10.73 -7.38 14.96
C ALA A 42 -10.07 -7.57 13.58
N ALA A 43 -10.82 -7.29 12.51
CA ALA A 43 -10.33 -7.31 11.15
C ALA A 43 -9.23 -6.27 10.89
N ILE A 44 -9.42 -5.04 11.40
CA ILE A 44 -8.42 -3.96 11.29
C ILE A 44 -7.11 -4.41 11.91
N ILE A 45 -7.13 -4.94 13.14
CA ILE A 45 -5.91 -5.40 13.81
C ILE A 45 -5.22 -6.50 12.99
N GLY A 46 -5.97 -7.50 12.52
CA GLY A 46 -5.42 -8.57 11.68
C GLY A 46 -4.80 -8.04 10.39
N PHE A 47 -5.48 -7.13 9.70
CA PHE A 47 -5.00 -6.51 8.47
C PHE A 47 -3.74 -5.67 8.70
N LEU A 48 -3.68 -4.88 9.77
CA LEU A 48 -2.53 -4.01 10.06
C LEU A 48 -1.26 -4.80 10.40
N ILE A 49 -1.39 -5.98 11.03
CA ILE A 49 -0.23 -6.82 11.35
C ILE A 49 0.53 -7.21 10.07
N THR A 50 -0.17 -7.65 9.03
CA THR A 50 0.47 -8.11 7.78
C THR A 50 0.55 -7.04 6.69
N GLY A 51 -0.42 -6.14 6.61
CA GLY A 51 -0.47 -5.06 5.62
C GLY A 51 0.41 -3.86 5.98
N VAL A 52 0.84 -3.72 7.25
CA VAL A 52 1.69 -2.61 7.70
C VAL A 52 2.87 -3.11 8.51
N GLY A 53 2.63 -3.89 9.57
CA GLY A 53 3.66 -4.37 10.49
C GLY A 53 4.74 -5.20 9.78
N LEU A 54 4.32 -6.22 9.02
CA LEU A 54 5.24 -7.10 8.30
C LEU A 54 6.11 -6.34 7.26
N PRO A 55 5.55 -5.48 6.37
CA PRO A 55 6.36 -4.63 5.49
C PRO A 55 7.40 -3.78 6.24
N LEU A 56 7.02 -3.16 7.36
CA LEU A 56 7.94 -2.35 8.14
C LEU A 56 9.08 -3.17 8.74
N THR A 57 8.79 -4.36 9.24
CA THR A 57 9.84 -5.27 9.71
C THR A 57 10.81 -5.68 8.59
N GLY A 58 10.32 -5.87 7.36
CA GLY A 58 11.15 -6.13 6.18
C GLY A 58 12.13 -4.98 5.87
N ILE A 59 11.65 -3.73 5.91
CA ILE A 59 12.51 -2.55 5.74
C ILE A 59 13.54 -2.45 6.86
N ILE A 60 13.12 -2.61 8.11
CA ILE A 60 14.01 -2.52 9.28
C ILE A 60 15.08 -3.62 9.22
N ALA A 61 14.74 -4.83 8.79
CA ALA A 61 15.70 -5.93 8.63
C ALA A 61 16.81 -5.56 7.64
N CYS A 62 16.45 -5.01 6.48
CA CYS A 62 17.42 -4.53 5.48
C CYS A 62 18.25 -3.35 6.01
N ALA A 63 17.65 -2.40 6.72
CA ALA A 63 18.37 -1.30 7.34
C ALA A 63 19.37 -1.78 8.41
N LYS A 64 19.02 -2.81 9.20
CA LYS A 64 19.90 -3.40 10.21
C LYS A 64 21.12 -4.11 9.62
N ILE A 65 21.06 -4.59 8.38
CA ILE A 65 22.24 -5.11 7.69
C ILE A 65 22.91 -4.05 6.81
N ASN A 66 22.30 -2.88 6.66
CA ASN A 66 22.73 -1.78 5.80
C ASN A 66 22.93 -2.22 4.34
N GLY A 67 22.07 -3.14 3.88
CA GLY A 67 22.19 -3.86 2.62
C GLY A 67 20.84 -4.13 1.97
N THR A 68 20.87 -5.02 0.99
CA THR A 68 19.75 -5.39 0.13
C THR A 68 19.13 -6.72 0.54
N PHE A 69 17.98 -7.07 -0.05
CA PHE A 69 17.40 -8.41 0.11
C PHE A 69 18.35 -9.54 -0.29
N SER A 70 19.20 -9.33 -1.31
CA SER A 70 20.20 -10.30 -1.74
C SER A 70 21.22 -10.59 -0.63
N ASP A 71 21.57 -9.59 0.17
CA ASP A 71 22.51 -9.74 1.29
C ASP A 71 21.88 -10.52 2.47
N ILE A 72 20.57 -10.43 2.64
CA ILE A 72 19.82 -11.23 3.63
C ILE A 72 19.72 -12.68 3.15
N SER A 73 19.19 -12.88 1.95
CA SER A 73 18.94 -14.21 1.38
C SER A 73 20.23 -14.98 1.07
N GLY A 74 21.34 -14.27 0.82
CA GLY A 74 22.68 -14.86 0.66
C GLY A 74 23.16 -15.65 1.88
N ARG A 75 22.64 -15.37 3.08
CA ARG A 75 22.96 -16.13 4.30
C ARG A 75 22.38 -17.56 4.28
N VAL A 76 21.33 -17.80 3.51
CA VAL A 76 20.75 -19.13 3.30
C VAL A 76 21.55 -19.89 2.25
N GLY A 77 22.01 -19.18 1.21
CA GLY A 77 22.88 -19.72 0.17
C GLY A 77 22.76 -18.93 -1.14
N LYS A 78 23.80 -18.98 -1.98
CA LYS A 78 23.87 -18.22 -3.23
C LYS A 78 22.73 -18.55 -4.20
N ILE A 79 22.41 -19.83 -4.37
CA ILE A 79 21.34 -20.29 -5.27
C ILE A 79 19.98 -19.80 -4.76
N PHE A 80 19.72 -19.95 -3.45
CA PHE A 80 18.49 -19.48 -2.84
C PHE A 80 18.30 -17.97 -3.01
N ALA A 81 19.37 -17.18 -2.82
CA ALA A 81 19.34 -15.73 -3.00
C ALA A 81 18.98 -15.32 -4.42
N ILE A 82 19.58 -15.98 -5.43
CA ILE A 82 19.32 -15.71 -6.84
C ILE A 82 17.85 -16.05 -7.18
N ILE A 83 17.40 -17.25 -6.83
CA ILE A 83 16.03 -17.70 -7.12
C ILE A 83 15.01 -16.79 -6.44
N SER A 84 15.17 -16.55 -5.13
CA SER A 84 14.21 -15.77 -4.34
C SER A 84 14.16 -14.31 -4.79
N THR A 85 15.31 -13.69 -5.05
CA THR A 85 15.37 -12.30 -5.52
C THR A 85 14.76 -12.17 -6.93
N THR A 86 15.04 -13.12 -7.83
CA THR A 86 14.47 -13.14 -9.18
C THR A 86 12.95 -13.29 -9.12
N ALA A 87 12.46 -14.27 -8.35
CA ALA A 87 11.03 -14.48 -8.17
C ALA A 87 10.33 -13.24 -7.60
N LEU A 88 10.98 -12.58 -6.62
CA LEU A 88 10.44 -11.39 -5.97
C LEU A 88 10.38 -10.18 -6.93
N ILE A 89 11.42 -9.95 -7.74
CA ILE A 89 11.42 -8.90 -8.77
C ILE A 89 10.36 -9.19 -9.84
N LEU A 90 10.21 -10.43 -10.28
CA LEU A 90 9.20 -10.80 -11.27
C LEU A 90 7.77 -10.64 -10.73
N ALA A 91 7.52 -11.06 -9.48
CA ALA A 91 6.24 -10.92 -8.80
C ALA A 91 5.83 -9.44 -8.63
N ILE A 92 6.73 -8.60 -8.10
CA ILE A 92 6.43 -7.18 -7.90
C ILE A 92 6.32 -6.44 -9.23
N GLY A 93 7.22 -6.74 -10.17
CA GLY A 93 7.26 -6.07 -11.46
C GLY A 93 6.20 -6.61 -12.44
N PRO A 94 6.62 -7.35 -13.48
CA PRO A 94 5.78 -7.66 -14.62
C PRO A 94 4.63 -8.64 -14.35
N MET A 95 4.70 -9.48 -13.30
CA MET A 95 3.76 -10.60 -13.18
C MET A 95 2.53 -10.32 -12.32
N LEU A 96 2.63 -9.55 -11.23
CA LEU A 96 1.49 -9.38 -10.30
C LEU A 96 1.20 -7.92 -9.96
N ALA A 97 2.13 -7.19 -9.33
CA ALA A 97 1.76 -5.90 -8.76
C ALA A 97 1.52 -4.82 -9.83
N ILE A 98 2.36 -4.71 -10.86
CA ILE A 98 2.17 -3.73 -11.95
C ILE A 98 0.92 -4.04 -12.80
N PRO A 99 0.67 -5.29 -13.25
CA PRO A 99 -0.59 -5.59 -13.94
C PRO A 99 -1.83 -5.28 -13.08
N ARG A 100 -1.76 -5.53 -11.77
CA ARG A 100 -2.85 -5.20 -10.84
C ARG A 100 -3.12 -3.69 -10.80
N THR A 101 -2.11 -2.82 -10.80
CA THR A 101 -2.35 -1.37 -10.81
C THR A 101 -3.04 -0.91 -12.10
N ALA A 102 -2.69 -1.49 -13.24
CA ALA A 102 -3.36 -1.22 -14.52
C ALA A 102 -4.83 -1.68 -14.48
N ALA A 103 -5.09 -2.91 -14.02
CA ALA A 103 -6.44 -3.46 -13.91
C ALA A 103 -7.33 -2.64 -12.97
N THR A 104 -6.83 -2.30 -11.78
CA THR A 104 -7.58 -1.46 -10.82
C THR A 104 -7.81 -0.06 -11.36
N THR A 105 -6.88 0.52 -12.11
CA THR A 105 -7.10 1.83 -12.76
C THR A 105 -8.25 1.76 -13.78
N TYR A 106 -8.30 0.69 -14.58
CA TYR A 106 -9.42 0.48 -15.49
C TYR A 106 -10.75 0.34 -14.73
N GLU A 107 -10.80 -0.53 -13.71
CA GLU A 107 -12.04 -0.82 -12.97
C GLU A 107 -12.56 0.38 -12.15
N LEU A 108 -11.67 1.18 -11.56
CA LEU A 108 -12.06 2.29 -10.68
C LEU A 108 -12.23 3.63 -11.40
N ALA A 109 -11.43 3.90 -12.44
CA ALA A 109 -11.39 5.22 -13.07
C ALA A 109 -11.96 5.24 -14.49
N ILE A 110 -11.66 4.22 -15.30
CA ILE A 110 -12.03 4.25 -16.72
C ILE A 110 -13.43 3.67 -16.95
N HIS A 111 -13.69 2.46 -16.47
CA HIS A 111 -14.94 1.76 -16.71
C HIS A 111 -16.19 2.50 -16.19
N PRO A 112 -16.18 3.13 -14.99
CA PRO A 112 -17.34 3.87 -14.49
C PRO A 112 -17.68 5.13 -15.31
N ILE A 113 -16.68 5.77 -15.92
CA ILE A 113 -16.86 7.03 -16.69
C ILE A 113 -17.07 6.73 -18.18
N PHE A 114 -16.36 5.73 -18.70
CA PHE A 114 -16.33 5.34 -20.11
C PHE A 114 -16.58 3.83 -20.27
N PRO A 115 -17.81 3.34 -20.04
CA PRO A 115 -18.11 1.91 -20.00
C PRO A 115 -17.90 1.19 -21.35
N GLY A 116 -17.89 1.93 -22.47
CA GLY A 116 -17.63 1.38 -23.81
C GLY A 116 -16.16 1.13 -24.14
N VAL A 117 -15.21 1.54 -23.29
CA VAL A 117 -13.78 1.33 -23.53
C VAL A 117 -13.41 -0.09 -23.14
N ALA A 118 -12.85 -0.85 -24.09
CA ALA A 118 -12.39 -2.21 -23.81
C ALA A 118 -11.22 -2.22 -22.81
N PRO A 119 -11.16 -3.19 -21.87
CA PRO A 119 -10.08 -3.27 -20.87
C PRO A 119 -8.68 -3.26 -21.48
N VAL A 120 -8.49 -3.96 -22.60
CA VAL A 120 -7.21 -4.05 -23.30
C VAL A 120 -6.72 -2.68 -23.78
N VAL A 121 -7.62 -1.84 -24.28
CA VAL A 121 -7.28 -0.49 -24.75
C VAL A 121 -6.84 0.38 -23.58
N ALA A 122 -7.58 0.35 -22.47
CA ALA A 122 -7.21 1.10 -21.26
C ALA A 122 -5.85 0.66 -20.70
N VAL A 123 -5.58 -0.64 -20.67
CA VAL A 123 -4.31 -1.22 -20.20
C VAL A 123 -3.15 -0.82 -21.12
N ILE A 124 -3.32 -0.87 -22.44
CA ILE A 124 -2.30 -0.40 -23.40
C ILE A 124 -1.98 1.07 -23.16
N ILE A 125 -3.00 1.93 -23.04
CA ILE A 125 -2.82 3.36 -22.76
C ILE A 125 -2.09 3.57 -21.42
N TYR A 126 -2.50 2.84 -20.37
CA TYR A 126 -1.86 2.90 -19.06
C TYR A 126 -0.36 2.62 -19.16
N PHE A 127 0.02 1.52 -19.82
CA PHE A 127 1.42 1.16 -19.97
C PHE A 127 2.21 2.10 -20.90
N LEU A 128 1.57 2.69 -21.92
CA LEU A 128 2.20 3.73 -22.73
C LEU A 128 2.50 4.99 -21.91
N VAL A 129 1.58 5.40 -21.03
CA VAL A 129 1.80 6.51 -20.11
C VAL A 129 2.92 6.19 -19.12
N CYS A 130 2.91 4.99 -18.52
CA CYS A 130 4.00 4.54 -17.66
C CYS A 130 5.35 4.54 -18.40
N LEU A 131 5.38 4.02 -19.63
CA LEU A 131 6.58 4.00 -20.46
C LEU A 131 7.09 5.43 -20.74
N ALA A 132 6.19 6.37 -21.04
CA ALA A 132 6.57 7.77 -21.26
C ALA A 132 7.25 8.39 -20.03
N PHE A 133 6.78 8.06 -18.81
CA PHE A 133 7.43 8.51 -17.57
C PHE A 133 8.76 7.82 -17.30
N VAL A 134 8.86 6.53 -17.57
CA VAL A 134 10.12 5.78 -17.39
C VAL A 134 11.20 6.25 -18.36
N LEU A 135 10.84 6.54 -19.61
CA LEU A 135 11.77 7.05 -20.64
C LEU A 135 12.17 8.52 -20.43
N ARG A 136 11.43 9.27 -19.61
CA ARG A 136 11.77 10.65 -19.19
C ARG A 136 11.93 10.73 -17.67
N PRO A 137 13.00 10.14 -17.11
CA PRO A 137 13.24 10.14 -15.66
C PRO A 137 13.50 11.54 -15.08
N SER A 138 13.66 12.56 -15.92
CA SER A 138 13.85 13.95 -15.50
C SER A 138 12.61 14.52 -14.81
N GLY A 139 12.74 15.01 -13.57
CA GLY A 139 11.95 16.05 -12.86
C GLY A 139 10.42 15.98 -12.79
N ILE A 140 9.75 15.56 -13.86
CA ILE A 140 8.32 15.42 -14.03
C ILE A 140 7.77 14.36 -13.08
N VAL A 141 8.42 13.20 -12.96
CA VAL A 141 8.00 12.14 -12.02
C VAL A 141 8.09 12.66 -10.57
N ASP A 142 9.17 13.35 -10.23
CA ASP A 142 9.34 13.97 -8.91
C ASP A 142 8.33 15.11 -8.66
N SER A 143 7.94 15.85 -9.70
CA SER A 143 7.00 16.96 -9.59
C SER A 143 5.55 16.48 -9.49
N ILE A 144 5.20 15.44 -10.26
CA ILE A 144 3.88 14.81 -10.23
C ILE A 144 3.67 14.11 -8.89
N GLY A 145 4.64 13.34 -8.40
CA GLY A 145 4.56 12.68 -7.09
C GLY A 145 4.36 13.65 -5.94
N LYS A 146 5.03 14.83 -5.98
CA LYS A 146 4.86 15.90 -4.99
C LYS A 146 3.44 16.48 -4.93
N VAL A 147 2.68 16.40 -6.02
CA VAL A 147 1.30 16.94 -6.08
C VAL A 147 0.28 15.83 -5.88
N LEU A 148 0.44 14.68 -6.55
CA LEU A 148 -0.52 13.59 -6.51
C LEU A 148 -0.60 12.91 -5.14
N THR A 149 0.53 12.68 -4.46
CA THR A 149 0.50 12.02 -3.15
C THR A 149 -0.23 12.84 -2.09
N PRO A 150 0.03 14.16 -1.91
CA PRO A 150 -0.78 14.97 -1.00
C PRO A 150 -2.24 15.07 -1.42
N ALA A 151 -2.53 15.21 -2.72
CA ALA A 151 -3.92 15.26 -3.19
C ALA A 151 -4.69 13.96 -2.88
N LEU A 152 -4.07 12.80 -3.09
CA LEU A 152 -4.61 11.49 -2.76
C LEU A 152 -4.89 11.37 -1.25
N LEU A 153 -3.94 11.77 -0.42
CA LEU A 153 -4.10 11.76 1.04
C LEU A 153 -5.24 12.65 1.52
N VAL A 154 -5.34 13.86 0.98
CA VAL A 154 -6.43 14.80 1.32
C VAL A 154 -7.78 14.22 0.90
N MET A 155 -7.87 13.67 -0.32
CA MET A 155 -9.11 13.05 -0.81
C MET A 155 -9.53 11.86 0.07
N LEU A 156 -8.59 10.99 0.43
CA LEU A 156 -8.86 9.87 1.32
C LEU A 156 -9.28 10.33 2.72
N ALA A 157 -8.62 11.34 3.26
CA ALA A 157 -9.00 11.91 4.55
C ALA A 157 -10.43 12.45 4.51
N ILE A 158 -10.81 13.17 3.44
CA ILE A 158 -12.18 13.67 3.25
C ILE A 158 -13.18 12.51 3.19
N ILE A 159 -12.91 11.47 2.38
CA ILE A 159 -13.81 10.31 2.23
C ILE A 159 -13.98 9.57 3.57
N ILE A 160 -12.87 9.31 4.28
CA ILE A 160 -12.87 8.62 5.57
C ILE A 160 -13.61 9.45 6.62
N ILE A 161 -13.27 10.74 6.77
CA ILE A 161 -13.93 11.61 7.76
C ILE A 161 -15.42 11.74 7.45
N LYS A 162 -15.79 11.95 6.18
CA LYS A 162 -17.20 12.05 5.77
C LYS A 162 -17.98 10.81 6.13
N GLY A 163 -17.48 9.61 5.82
CA GLY A 163 -18.22 8.39 6.13
C GLY A 163 -18.10 7.91 7.59
N LEU A 164 -17.22 8.51 8.41
CA LEU A 164 -17.27 8.38 9.88
C LEU A 164 -18.32 9.31 10.50
N VAL A 165 -18.47 10.53 9.99
CA VAL A 165 -19.43 11.53 10.49
C VAL A 165 -20.85 11.26 9.99
N SER A 166 -20.99 10.78 8.75
CA SER A 166 -22.25 10.42 8.12
C SER A 166 -22.15 8.99 7.58
N PRO A 167 -22.30 7.96 8.45
CA PRO A 167 -22.27 6.57 8.04
C PRO A 167 -23.26 6.27 6.92
N LEU A 168 -22.85 5.48 5.93
CA LEU A 168 -23.72 5.06 4.82
C LEU A 168 -24.93 4.29 5.35
N GLY A 169 -24.70 3.40 6.32
CA GLY A 169 -25.71 2.60 7.01
C GLY A 169 -25.17 2.02 8.31
N PRO A 170 -26.02 1.38 9.13
CA PRO A 170 -25.56 0.75 10.36
C PRO A 170 -24.67 -0.46 10.05
N THR A 171 -23.68 -0.71 10.90
CA THR A 171 -22.94 -1.96 10.89
C THR A 171 -23.84 -3.09 11.38
N ILE A 172 -23.86 -4.19 10.66
CA ILE A 172 -24.65 -5.38 11.01
C ILE A 172 -23.74 -6.57 11.26
N SER A 173 -24.24 -7.52 12.05
CA SER A 173 -23.58 -8.81 12.17
C SER A 173 -23.79 -9.63 10.90
N THR A 174 -22.69 -9.92 10.19
CA THR A 174 -22.73 -10.70 8.95
C THR A 174 -22.62 -12.20 9.20
N GLY A 175 -22.41 -12.63 10.45
CA GLY A 175 -22.11 -14.02 10.79
C GLY A 175 -20.73 -14.49 10.31
N PHE A 176 -19.85 -13.56 9.89
CA PHE A 176 -18.53 -13.89 9.37
C PHE A 176 -17.67 -14.57 10.42
N LYS A 177 -17.03 -15.68 10.05
CA LYS A 177 -16.13 -16.43 10.94
C LYS A 177 -14.68 -16.11 10.64
N GLY A 178 -13.89 -15.92 11.69
CA GLY A 178 -12.44 -15.71 11.56
C GLY A 178 -12.06 -14.35 10.98
N ALA A 179 -12.78 -13.29 11.33
CA ALA A 179 -12.48 -11.92 10.87
C ALA A 179 -11.00 -11.54 11.03
N PHE A 180 -10.39 -11.84 12.18
CA PHE A 180 -8.96 -11.61 12.40
C PHE A 180 -8.07 -12.39 11.42
N SER A 181 -8.22 -13.72 11.36
CA SER A 181 -7.36 -14.59 10.54
C SER A 181 -7.51 -14.33 9.05
N LYS A 182 -8.73 -14.09 8.57
CA LYS A 182 -8.96 -13.76 7.16
C LYS A 182 -8.39 -12.38 6.82
N SER A 183 -8.54 -11.40 7.69
CA SER A 183 -7.96 -10.07 7.48
C SER A 183 -6.43 -10.09 7.49
N LEU A 184 -5.82 -10.97 8.27
CA LEU A 184 -4.38 -11.22 8.23
C LEU A 184 -3.93 -11.71 6.84
N LEU A 185 -4.70 -12.61 6.22
CA LEU A 185 -4.43 -13.07 4.85
C LEU A 185 -4.65 -11.97 3.81
N GLU A 186 -5.73 -11.19 3.92
CA GLU A 186 -6.00 -10.08 3.00
C GLU A 186 -4.93 -8.98 3.11
N GLY A 187 -4.43 -8.69 4.32
CA GLY A 187 -3.32 -7.77 4.54
C GLY A 187 -2.01 -8.28 3.92
N TYR A 188 -1.78 -9.60 3.89
CA TYR A 188 -0.62 -10.18 3.19
C TYR A 188 -0.76 -10.06 1.66
N GLN A 189 -1.98 -10.18 1.13
CA GLN A 189 -2.27 -10.08 -0.31
C GLN A 189 -2.08 -8.67 -0.89
N THR A 190 -1.87 -7.65 -0.06
CA THR A 190 -1.45 -6.32 -0.56
C THR A 190 -0.11 -6.40 -1.26
N MET A 191 0.69 -7.44 -0.99
CA MET A 191 2.05 -7.68 -1.50
C MET A 191 3.10 -6.70 -0.95
N ASP A 192 2.73 -5.84 0.00
CA ASP A 192 3.63 -4.84 0.58
C ASP A 192 4.79 -5.51 1.33
N ALA A 193 4.55 -6.66 1.95
CA ALA A 193 5.60 -7.42 2.63
C ALA A 193 6.73 -7.83 1.67
N MET A 194 6.38 -8.28 0.46
CA MET A 194 7.38 -8.62 -0.57
C MET A 194 8.02 -7.36 -1.16
N ALA A 195 7.24 -6.30 -1.40
CA ALA A 195 7.78 -5.04 -1.90
C ALA A 195 8.75 -4.36 -0.92
N SER A 196 8.53 -4.55 0.38
CA SER A 196 9.28 -3.88 1.44
C SER A 196 10.79 -4.07 1.35
N VAL A 197 11.25 -5.27 1.02
CA VAL A 197 12.70 -5.58 0.98
C VAL A 197 13.40 -4.94 -0.22
N ILE A 198 12.66 -4.65 -1.29
CA ILE A 198 13.14 -3.86 -2.44
C ILE A 198 13.11 -2.38 -2.10
N PHE A 199 11.99 -1.90 -1.55
CA PHE A 199 11.83 -0.52 -1.12
C PHE A 199 12.85 -0.11 -0.05
N ALA A 200 13.30 -1.05 0.77
CA ALA A 200 14.34 -0.80 1.75
C ALA A 200 15.63 -0.26 1.13
N SER A 201 16.04 -0.77 -0.04
CA SER A 201 17.24 -0.28 -0.72
C SER A 201 17.11 1.18 -1.16
N ILE A 202 15.93 1.57 -1.64
CA ILE A 202 15.59 2.93 -2.06
C ILE A 202 15.64 3.86 -0.84
N ILE A 203 15.04 3.43 0.28
CA ILE A 203 14.97 4.22 1.50
C ILE A 203 16.34 4.37 2.15
N ILE A 204 17.12 3.30 2.27
CA ILE A 204 18.49 3.37 2.79
C ILE A 204 19.33 4.33 1.93
N THR A 205 19.17 4.30 0.61
CA THR A 205 19.85 5.23 -0.31
C THR A 205 19.40 6.68 -0.09
N ALA A 206 18.10 6.92 0.06
CA ALA A 206 17.55 8.26 0.35
C ALA A 206 18.04 8.80 1.70
N VAL A 207 18.10 7.94 2.73
CA VAL A 207 18.65 8.28 4.05
C VAL A 207 20.14 8.66 3.94
N ARG A 208 20.93 7.89 3.18
CA ARG A 208 22.35 8.20 2.92
C ARG A 208 22.53 9.52 2.16
N ALA A 209 21.68 9.78 1.16
CA ALA A 209 21.70 11.03 0.39
C ALA A 209 21.43 12.27 1.27
N LYS A 210 20.73 12.11 2.40
CA LYS A 210 20.55 13.14 3.43
C LYS A 210 21.77 13.32 4.35
N GLY A 211 22.87 12.62 4.10
CA GLY A 211 24.12 12.70 4.85
C GLY A 211 24.17 11.86 6.13
N TYR A 212 23.28 10.86 6.26
CA TYR A 212 23.33 9.88 7.34
C TYR A 212 24.18 8.68 6.92
N THR A 213 25.42 8.60 7.41
CA THR A 213 26.40 7.56 7.05
C THR A 213 26.53 6.46 8.10
N GLU A 214 26.29 6.79 9.36
CA GLU A 214 26.38 5.85 10.47
C GLU A 214 25.22 4.85 10.47
N LYS A 215 25.54 3.57 10.63
CA LYS A 215 24.54 2.48 10.65
C LYS A 215 23.44 2.70 11.70
N LYS A 216 23.81 3.20 12.88
CA LYS A 216 22.86 3.50 13.96
C LYS A 216 21.88 4.61 13.55
N ASP A 217 22.38 5.63 12.86
CA ASP A 217 21.58 6.76 12.39
C ASP A 217 20.63 6.32 11.27
N ILE A 218 21.10 5.48 10.34
CA ILE A 218 20.28 4.89 9.26
C ILE A 218 19.13 4.07 9.85
N VAL A 219 19.42 3.16 10.79
CA VAL A 219 18.39 2.32 11.42
C VAL A 219 17.40 3.18 12.21
N SER A 220 17.88 4.14 12.99
CA SER A 220 17.00 5.01 13.79
C SER A 220 16.07 5.85 12.90
N LEU A 221 16.61 6.45 11.82
CA LEU A 221 15.81 7.25 10.90
C LEU A 221 14.81 6.39 10.14
N THR A 222 15.20 5.18 9.74
CA THR A 222 14.31 4.21 9.07
C THR A 222 13.16 3.80 9.98
N ILE A 223 13.41 3.48 11.25
CA ILE A 223 12.36 3.11 12.22
C ILE A 223 11.39 4.28 12.42
N LYS A 224 11.90 5.50 12.66
CA LYS A 224 11.05 6.68 12.86
C LYS A 224 10.20 6.99 11.63
N SER A 225 10.79 6.90 10.44
CA SER A 225 10.07 7.09 9.17
C SER A 225 9.03 5.98 8.96
N GLY A 226 9.38 4.75 9.30
CA GLY A 226 8.48 3.60 9.25
C GLY A 226 7.27 3.77 10.16
N ILE A 227 7.44 4.32 11.37
CA ILE A 227 6.33 4.63 12.28
C ILE A 227 5.40 5.69 11.67
N VAL A 228 5.95 6.74 11.05
CA VAL A 228 5.13 7.76 10.36
C VAL A 228 4.29 7.12 9.24
N ALA A 229 4.91 6.27 8.42
CA ALA A 229 4.20 5.52 7.39
C ALA A 229 3.15 4.58 7.98
N ALA A 230 3.48 3.89 9.09
CA ALA A 230 2.58 2.96 9.77
C ALA A 230 1.30 3.66 10.22
N VAL A 231 1.43 4.83 10.85
CA VAL A 231 0.30 5.61 11.34
C VAL A 231 -0.57 6.08 10.17
N GLY A 232 0.03 6.55 9.08
CA GLY A 232 -0.70 6.93 7.87
C GLY A 232 -1.47 5.76 7.24
N LEU A 233 -0.80 4.62 7.06
CA LEU A 233 -1.44 3.42 6.51
C LEU A 233 -2.52 2.87 7.45
N ALA A 234 -2.29 2.89 8.76
CA ALA A 234 -3.28 2.46 9.74
C ALA A 234 -4.53 3.34 9.73
N PHE A 235 -4.35 4.66 9.63
CA PHE A 235 -5.46 5.59 9.48
C PHE A 235 -6.27 5.28 8.21
N VAL A 236 -5.60 5.11 7.07
CA VAL A 236 -6.29 4.86 5.79
C VAL A 236 -6.95 3.48 5.78
N TYR A 237 -6.25 2.41 6.15
CA TYR A 237 -6.79 1.05 6.11
C TYR A 237 -7.91 0.87 7.12
N GLY A 238 -7.74 1.39 8.34
CA GLY A 238 -8.79 1.40 9.35
C GLY A 238 -10.02 2.17 8.88
N GLY A 239 -9.82 3.39 8.36
CA GLY A 239 -10.89 4.23 7.83
C GLY A 239 -11.66 3.56 6.69
N LEU A 240 -10.95 3.08 5.66
CA LEU A 240 -11.57 2.38 4.53
C LEU A 240 -12.30 1.10 4.95
N MET A 241 -11.76 0.36 5.92
CA MET A 241 -12.42 -0.85 6.44
C MET A 241 -13.71 -0.52 7.21
N ILE A 242 -13.75 0.58 7.96
CA ILE A 242 -14.97 1.06 8.61
C ILE A 242 -16.00 1.52 7.56
N LEU A 243 -15.57 2.24 6.52
CA LEU A 243 -16.47 2.60 5.43
C LEU A 243 -17.07 1.36 4.76
N GLY A 244 -16.24 0.33 4.55
CA GLY A 244 -16.67 -0.96 4.06
C GLY A 244 -17.75 -1.60 4.93
N SER A 245 -17.58 -1.60 6.26
CA SER A 245 -18.56 -2.22 7.17
C SER A 245 -19.90 -1.51 7.21
N HIS A 246 -19.95 -0.20 6.90
CA HIS A 246 -21.21 0.53 6.72
C HIS A 246 -22.01 0.08 5.48
N THR A 247 -21.37 -0.60 4.52
CA THR A 247 -22.04 -1.11 3.31
C THR A 247 -22.68 -2.49 3.48
N SER A 248 -22.42 -3.19 4.59
CA SER A 248 -22.83 -4.58 4.79
C SER A 248 -24.34 -4.80 4.69
N GLN A 249 -25.16 -3.82 5.05
CA GLN A 249 -26.61 -3.88 4.89
C GLN A 249 -27.11 -3.33 3.53
N ILE A 250 -26.46 -2.29 3.02
CA ILE A 250 -26.94 -1.51 1.86
C ILE A 250 -26.63 -2.21 0.54
N ILE A 251 -25.53 -2.93 0.49
CA ILE A 251 -25.09 -3.68 -0.69
C ILE A 251 -25.18 -5.18 -0.37
N PRO A 252 -26.40 -5.76 -0.42
CA PRO A 252 -26.58 -7.19 -0.19
C PRO A 252 -25.96 -7.99 -1.35
N GLY A 253 -25.35 -9.13 -1.04
CA GLY A 253 -24.80 -10.06 -2.04
C GLY A 253 -23.31 -9.87 -2.35
N GLU A 254 -22.84 -10.59 -3.38
CA GLU A 254 -21.45 -10.56 -3.84
C GLU A 254 -21.19 -9.35 -4.73
N ILE A 255 -20.10 -8.64 -4.44
CA ILE A 255 -19.63 -7.50 -5.23
C ILE A 255 -18.11 -7.60 -5.37
N GLY A 256 -17.58 -7.23 -6.53
CA GLY A 256 -16.13 -7.19 -6.75
C GLY A 256 -15.46 -6.14 -5.85
N ARG A 257 -14.20 -6.39 -5.46
CA ARG A 257 -13.42 -5.49 -4.58
C ARG A 257 -13.40 -4.04 -5.09
N SER A 258 -13.12 -3.86 -6.39
CA SER A 258 -13.06 -2.53 -7.01
C SER A 258 -14.46 -1.91 -7.15
N ALA A 259 -15.46 -2.69 -7.54
CA ALA A 259 -16.84 -2.21 -7.67
C ALA A 259 -17.38 -1.67 -6.34
N LEU A 260 -17.04 -2.31 -5.21
CA LEU A 260 -17.41 -1.82 -3.89
C LEU A 260 -16.86 -0.42 -3.60
N VAL A 261 -15.61 -0.14 -3.97
CA VAL A 261 -15.01 1.18 -3.76
C VAL A 261 -15.75 2.24 -4.57
N VAL A 262 -16.19 1.92 -5.80
CA VAL A 262 -16.99 2.82 -6.62
C VAL A 262 -18.35 3.12 -5.96
N GLU A 263 -19.02 2.10 -5.41
CA GLU A 263 -20.31 2.29 -4.73
C GLU A 263 -20.20 3.12 -3.44
N ILE A 264 -19.09 3.02 -2.69
CA ILE A 264 -18.86 3.81 -1.46
C ILE A 264 -18.79 5.31 -1.75
N VAL A 265 -18.37 5.70 -2.96
CA VAL A 265 -18.10 7.10 -3.32
C VAL A 265 -19.26 7.75 -4.10
N LYS A 266 -20.25 6.97 -4.53
CA LYS A 266 -21.49 7.51 -5.12
C LYS A 266 -22.31 8.28 -4.09
#